data_AF-A0A1L0CWP3-F1
#
_entry.id   AF-A0A1L0CWP3-F1
#
_cell.length_a   1.000
_cell.length_b   1.000
_cell.length_c   1.000
_cell.angle_alpha   90.00
_cell.angle_beta   90.00
_cell.angle_gamma   90.00
#
_symmetry.space_group_name_H-M   'P 1'
#
loop_
_entity.id
_entity.type
_entity.pdbx_description
1 polymer ?
#
loop_
_entity_poly.entity_id
_entity_poly.type
_entity_poly.pdbx_seq_one_letter_code
_entity_poly.pdbx_strand_id
1 'polypeptide(L)'
;MDTTEEPDLLRNERFHLKPYDRLMAVATLSGVIGVGLGLYEGIKTSSLRYLTENAHRLPTTVGGWYFYHKKKNYVMVISGCKQAVKYGIKYSIGVSSFFLLEAGLDYVRHTTDFLNTTLAGTLMAFAHGTSKQMSRVQRFNHVKKGAFLALMLGIGQDFLISARGGDVWYVNKFKAFERDRATI
;
A
#
# COMPACT_ATOMS: atom_id res chain seq x y z
N MET A 1 26.59 11.98 -33.69
CA MET A 1 25.13 12.10 -33.58
C MET A 1 24.88 12.53 -32.15
N ASP A 2 24.93 13.84 -31.94
CA ASP A 2 24.99 14.48 -30.65
C ASP A 2 23.56 14.55 -30.09
N THR A 3 23.19 13.57 -29.27
CA THR A 3 21.98 13.67 -28.46
C THR A 3 22.33 14.60 -27.31
N THR A 4 21.92 15.86 -27.41
CA THR A 4 21.79 16.72 -26.24
C THR A 4 20.86 16.01 -25.27
N GLU A 5 21.42 15.24 -24.34
CA GLU A 5 20.66 14.60 -23.28
C GLU A 5 20.06 15.71 -22.44
N GLU A 6 18.75 15.94 -22.59
CA GLU A 6 18.04 16.82 -21.67
C GLU A 6 18.31 16.33 -20.25
N PRO A 7 18.70 17.22 -19.31
CA PRO A 7 18.97 16.79 -17.95
C PRO A 7 17.69 16.20 -17.37
N ASP A 8 17.72 14.90 -17.07
CA ASP A 8 16.59 14.21 -16.44
C ASP A 8 16.36 14.75 -15.03
N LEU A 9 15.44 15.72 -14.92
CA LEU A 9 15.06 16.40 -13.69
C LEU A 9 14.39 15.46 -12.67
N LEU A 10 13.91 14.28 -13.10
CA LEU A 10 13.14 13.32 -12.29
C LEU A 10 13.96 12.07 -11.93
N ARG A 11 15.26 12.07 -12.24
CA ARG A 11 16.17 10.95 -12.00
C ARG A 11 16.24 10.53 -10.54
N ASN A 12 16.24 11.50 -9.63
CA ASN A 12 16.31 11.27 -8.17
C ASN A 12 14.92 11.10 -7.54
N GLU A 13 13.85 11.38 -8.28
CA GLU A 13 12.49 11.24 -7.77
C GLU A 13 12.07 9.77 -7.69
N ARG A 14 11.40 9.42 -6.58
CA ARG A 14 10.84 8.07 -6.39
C ARG A 14 9.75 7.84 -7.43
N PHE A 15 9.81 6.69 -8.10
CA PHE A 15 8.94 6.32 -9.22
C PHE A 15 8.97 7.26 -10.44
N HIS A 16 9.98 8.13 -10.55
CA HIS A 16 10.15 9.03 -11.70
C HIS A 16 8.96 9.98 -11.92
N LEU A 17 8.25 10.31 -10.84
CA LEU A 17 7.08 11.16 -10.86
C LEU A 17 7.27 12.28 -9.86
N LYS A 18 6.74 13.46 -10.19
CA LYS A 18 6.68 14.57 -9.23
C LYS A 18 5.90 14.13 -7.99
N PRO A 19 6.25 14.63 -6.79
CA PRO A 19 5.60 14.21 -5.54
C PRO A 19 4.06 14.33 -5.56
N TYR A 20 3.51 15.35 -6.22
CA TYR A 20 2.07 15.55 -6.36
C TYR A 20 1.40 14.47 -7.23
N ASP A 21 1.95 14.22 -8.43
CA ASP A 21 1.43 13.21 -9.36
C ASP A 21 1.52 11.81 -8.76
N ARG A 22 2.61 11.54 -8.03
CA ARG A 22 2.80 10.30 -7.27
C ARG A 22 1.70 10.07 -6.25
N LEU A 23 1.35 11.09 -5.46
CA LEU A 23 0.29 10.98 -4.45
C LEU A 23 -1.07 10.67 -5.10
N MET A 24 -1.41 11.34 -6.22
CA MET A 24 -2.66 11.07 -6.93
C MET A 24 -2.71 9.67 -7.53
N ALA A 25 -1.63 9.23 -8.17
CA ALA A 25 -1.53 7.89 -8.76
C ALA A 25 -1.65 6.79 -7.70
N VAL A 26 -0.98 6.97 -6.56
CA VAL A 26 -1.05 5.99 -5.46
C VAL A 26 -2.41 6.01 -4.77
N ALA A 27 -3.01 7.19 -4.57
CA ALA A 27 -4.34 7.32 -3.95
C ALA A 27 -5.41 6.60 -4.76
N THR A 28 -5.37 6.74 -6.09
CA THR A 28 -6.32 6.10 -7.00
C THR A 28 -6.09 4.59 -7.08
N LEU A 29 -4.85 4.14 -7.26
CA LEU A 29 -4.52 2.72 -7.35
C LEU A 29 -4.87 1.97 -6.06
N SER A 30 -4.48 2.53 -4.90
CA SER A 30 -4.82 1.93 -3.60
C SER A 30 -6.32 1.93 -3.33
N GLY A 31 -7.05 2.94 -3.82
CA GLY A 31 -8.51 2.97 -3.78
C GLY A 31 -9.14 1.83 -4.57
N VAL A 32 -8.70 1.59 -5.81
CA VAL A 32 -9.20 0.49 -6.66
C VAL A 32 -8.92 -0.87 -6.02
N ILE A 33 -7.71 -1.07 -5.51
CA ILE A 33 -7.35 -2.30 -4.79
C ILE A 33 -8.22 -2.48 -3.53
N GLY A 34 -8.45 -1.40 -2.78
CA GLY A 34 -9.32 -1.38 -1.60
C GLY A 34 -10.78 -1.72 -1.93
N VAL A 35 -11.31 -1.22 -3.05
CA VAL A 35 -12.66 -1.56 -3.55
C VAL A 35 -12.76 -3.05 -3.83
N GLY A 36 -11.79 -3.63 -4.55
CA GLY A 36 -11.76 -5.07 -4.84
C GLY A 36 -11.73 -5.94 -3.59
N LEU A 37 -10.84 -5.61 -2.64
CA LEU A 37 -10.74 -6.30 -1.35
C LEU A 37 -12.03 -6.18 -0.52
N GLY A 38 -12.61 -4.97 -0.47
CA GLY A 38 -13.85 -4.72 0.26
C GLY A 38 -15.04 -5.48 -0.32
N LEU A 39 -15.13 -5.55 -1.66
CA LEU A 39 -16.17 -6.32 -2.35
C LEU A 39 -16.05 -7.82 -2.04
N TYR A 40 -14.84 -8.38 -2.15
CA TYR A 40 -14.59 -9.78 -1.85
C TYR A 40 -14.98 -10.13 -0.42
N GLU A 41 -14.51 -9.34 0.57
CA GLU A 41 -14.82 -9.62 1.97
C GLU A 41 -16.28 -9.36 2.32
N GLY A 42 -16.91 -8.35 1.72
CA GLY A 42 -18.33 -8.08 1.91
C GLY A 42 -19.22 -9.22 1.39
N ILE A 43 -18.89 -9.79 0.21
CA ILE A 43 -19.60 -10.95 -0.35
C ILE A 43 -19.38 -12.19 0.52
N LYS A 44 -18.12 -12.47 0.90
CA LYS A 44 -17.78 -13.67 1.69
C LYS A 44 -18.49 -13.66 3.05
N THR A 45 -18.41 -12.55 3.78
CA THR A 45 -19.01 -12.43 5.12
C THR A 45 -20.54 -12.47 5.08
N SER A 46 -21.17 -11.77 4.12
CA SER A 46 -22.63 -11.78 3.97
C SER A 46 -23.17 -13.12 3.46
N SER A 47 -22.42 -13.83 2.60
CA SER A 47 -22.75 -15.19 2.15
C SER A 47 -22.80 -16.16 3.32
N LEU A 48 -21.75 -16.17 4.15
CA LEU A 48 -21.67 -17.02 5.34
C LEU A 48 -22.77 -16.68 6.33
N ARG A 49 -23.01 -15.39 6.59
CA ARG A 49 -24.10 -14.95 7.45
C ARG A 49 -25.46 -15.39 6.95
N TYR A 50 -25.73 -15.25 5.65
CA TYR A 50 -27.00 -15.66 5.04
C TYR A 50 -27.22 -17.18 5.16
N LEU A 51 -26.17 -17.98 4.99
CA LEU A 51 -26.21 -19.43 5.17
C LEU A 51 -26.54 -19.79 6.61
N THR A 52 -25.90 -19.14 7.59
CA THR A 52 -26.18 -19.38 9.01
C THR A 52 -27.61 -18.99 9.39
N GLU A 53 -28.07 -17.81 8.97
CA GLU A 53 -29.42 -17.31 9.25
C GLU A 53 -30.51 -18.20 8.63
N ASN A 54 -30.26 -18.79 7.46
CA ASN A 54 -31.24 -19.61 6.74
C ASN A 54 -30.93 -21.11 6.78
N ALA A 55 -30.04 -21.58 7.66
CA ALA A 55 -29.70 -22.99 7.77
C ALA A 55 -30.94 -23.87 8.07
N HIS A 56 -31.92 -23.30 8.76
CA HIS A 56 -33.20 -23.95 9.06
C HIS A 56 -34.28 -23.79 7.98
N ARG A 57 -34.05 -22.95 6.96
CA ARG A 57 -35.00 -22.64 5.86
C ARG A 57 -34.41 -23.03 4.50
N LEU A 58 -33.91 -24.27 4.41
CA LEU A 58 -33.40 -24.79 3.15
C LEU A 58 -34.55 -25.02 2.16
N PRO A 59 -34.39 -24.65 0.88
CA PRO A 59 -35.45 -24.81 -0.10
C PRO A 59 -35.73 -26.29 -0.38
N THR A 60 -36.99 -26.70 -0.26
CA THR A 60 -37.46 -28.06 -0.59
C THR A 60 -38.14 -28.14 -1.95
N THR A 61 -38.58 -26.99 -2.49
CA THR A 61 -39.23 -26.88 -3.81
C THR A 61 -38.34 -26.15 -4.81
N VAL A 62 -38.52 -26.44 -6.11
CA VAL A 62 -37.74 -25.80 -7.20
C VAL A 62 -37.94 -24.28 -7.21
N GLY A 63 -39.18 -23.81 -7.00
CA GLY A 63 -39.47 -22.37 -6.90
C GLY A 63 -38.81 -21.73 -5.67
N GLY A 64 -38.85 -22.41 -4.52
CA GLY A 64 -38.16 -21.96 -3.31
C GLY A 64 -36.64 -21.85 -3.52
N TRP A 65 -36.04 -22.79 -4.25
CA TRP A 65 -34.61 -22.76 -4.57
C TRP A 65 -34.21 -21.51 -5.35
N TYR A 66 -35.01 -21.11 -6.35
CA TYR A 66 -34.76 -19.90 -7.12
C TYR A 66 -34.85 -18.63 -6.26
N PHE A 67 -35.93 -18.47 -5.48
CA PHE A 67 -36.09 -17.29 -4.63
C PHE A 67 -35.04 -17.19 -3.53
N TYR A 68 -34.61 -18.34 -2.98
CA TYR A 68 -33.51 -18.41 -2.03
C TYR A 68 -32.21 -17.85 -2.62
N HIS A 69 -31.78 -18.35 -3.78
CA HIS A 69 -30.53 -17.91 -4.42
C HIS A 69 -30.62 -16.47 -4.94
N LYS A 70 -31.78 -16.05 -5.45
CA LYS A 70 -32.01 -14.66 -5.86
C LYS A 70 -31.86 -13.70 -4.67
N LYS A 71 -32.46 -14.03 -3.52
CA LYS A 71 -32.33 -13.23 -2.30
C LYS A 71 -30.90 -13.24 -1.76
N LYS A 72 -30.24 -14.40 -1.76
CA LYS A 72 -28.84 -14.54 -1.36
C LYS A 72 -27.94 -13.62 -2.19
N ASN A 73 -28.04 -13.67 -3.52
CA ASN A 73 -27.25 -12.84 -4.42
C ASN A 73 -27.49 -11.35 -4.19
N TYR A 74 -28.74 -10.94 -4.00
CA TYR A 74 -29.08 -9.55 -3.69
C TYR A 74 -28.41 -9.04 -2.40
N VAL A 75 -28.49 -9.81 -1.31
CA VAL A 75 -27.88 -9.45 -0.02
C VAL A 75 -26.36 -9.40 -0.13
N MET A 76 -25.76 -10.35 -0.87
CA MET A 76 -24.32 -10.41 -1.08
C MET A 76 -23.80 -9.20 -1.86
N VAL A 77 -24.45 -8.84 -2.97
CA VAL A 77 -24.03 -7.71 -3.83
C VAL A 77 -24.13 -6.39 -3.06
N ILE A 78 -25.23 -6.14 -2.35
CA ILE A 78 -25.39 -4.89 -1.59
C ILE A 78 -24.36 -4.77 -0.46
N SER A 79 -24.15 -5.86 0.29
CA SER A 79 -23.15 -5.88 1.36
C SER A 79 -21.74 -5.72 0.82
N GLY A 80 -21.45 -6.37 -0.31
CA GLY A 80 -20.22 -6.23 -1.09
C GLY A 80 -19.95 -4.78 -1.48
N CYS A 81 -20.91 -4.12 -2.16
CA CYS A 81 -20.77 -2.73 -2.58
C CYS A 81 -20.56 -1.77 -1.39
N LYS A 82 -21.31 -1.94 -0.29
CA LYS A 82 -21.15 -1.12 0.92
C LYS A 82 -19.75 -1.25 1.51
N GLN A 83 -19.22 -2.47 1.57
CA GLN A 83 -17.88 -2.73 2.09
C GLN A 83 -16.79 -2.26 1.14
N ALA A 84 -17.02 -2.36 -0.18
CA ALA A 84 -16.11 -1.89 -1.22
C ALA A 84 -15.85 -0.39 -1.10
N VAL A 85 -16.90 0.44 -0.98
CA VAL A 85 -16.75 1.89 -0.78
C VAL A 85 -15.97 2.20 0.50
N LYS A 86 -16.32 1.52 1.60
CA LYS A 86 -15.65 1.72 2.90
C LYS A 86 -14.16 1.39 2.83
N TYR A 87 -13.79 0.27 2.18
CA TYR A 87 -12.40 -0.15 2.07
C TYR A 87 -11.65 0.70 1.06
N GLY A 88 -12.25 1.06 -0.08
CA GLY A 88 -11.65 1.97 -1.06
C GLY A 88 -11.19 3.28 -0.43
N ILE A 89 -12.08 3.95 0.31
CA ILE A 89 -11.75 5.20 1.01
C ILE A 89 -10.66 4.96 2.07
N LYS A 90 -10.81 3.91 2.89
CA LYS A 90 -9.85 3.61 3.97
C LYS A 90 -8.44 3.33 3.43
N TYR A 91 -8.32 2.56 2.36
CA TYR A 91 -7.02 2.24 1.75
C TYR A 91 -6.44 3.46 1.04
N SER A 92 -7.24 4.21 0.29
CA SER A 92 -6.80 5.44 -0.38
C SER A 92 -6.21 6.43 0.61
N ILE A 93 -6.91 6.71 1.72
CA ILE A 93 -6.40 7.59 2.78
C ILE A 93 -5.15 6.99 3.42
N GLY A 94 -5.18 5.71 3.82
CA GLY A 94 -4.07 5.08 4.53
C GLY A 94 -2.76 5.09 3.73
N VAL A 95 -2.82 4.73 2.45
CA VAL A 95 -1.64 4.69 1.59
C VAL A 95 -1.19 6.12 1.24
N SER A 96 -2.11 7.04 0.98
CA SER A 96 -1.75 8.45 0.71
C SER A 96 -1.06 9.10 1.90
N SER A 97 -1.55 8.87 3.13
CA SER A 97 -0.92 9.35 4.36
C SER A 97 0.49 8.79 4.53
N PHE A 98 0.74 7.53 4.17
CA PHE A 98 2.07 6.94 4.21
C PHE A 98 3.05 7.65 3.26
N PHE A 99 2.68 7.83 1.99
CA PHE A 99 3.54 8.52 1.03
C PHE A 99 3.69 10.02 1.31
N LEU A 100 2.70 10.63 1.95
CA LEU A 100 2.79 12.02 2.42
C LEU A 100 3.82 12.15 3.55
N LEU A 101 3.81 11.22 4.51
CA LEU A 101 4.82 11.18 5.57
C LEU A 101 6.22 10.93 5.02
N GLU A 102 6.36 10.03 4.04
CA GLU A 102 7.63 9.79 3.35
C GLU A 102 8.14 11.07 2.66
N ALA A 103 7.29 11.75 1.90
CA ALA A 103 7.66 13.01 1.25
C ALA A 103 8.03 14.12 2.26
N GLY A 104 7.34 14.18 3.40
CA GLY A 104 7.67 15.12 4.48
C GLY A 104 9.03 14.83 5.11
N LEU A 105 9.39 13.55 5.31
CA LEU A 105 10.69 13.15 5.83
C LEU A 105 11.81 13.42 4.82
N ASP A 106 11.57 13.14 3.54
CA ASP A 106 12.50 13.46 2.44
C ASP A 106 12.75 14.98 2.38
N TYR A 107 11.71 15.81 2.54
CA TYR A 107 11.84 17.28 2.57
C TYR A 107 12.66 17.78 3.76
N VAL A 108 12.45 17.21 4.96
CA VAL A 108 13.19 17.62 6.18
C VAL A 108 14.65 17.19 6.14
N ARG A 109 14.95 16.01 5.58
CA ARG A 109 16.30 15.44 5.56
C ARG A 109 17.09 15.74 4.29
N HIS A 110 16.47 16.35 3.27
CA HIS A 110 17.04 16.62 1.94
C HIS A 110 17.77 15.42 1.30
N THR A 111 17.38 14.20 1.70
CA THR A 111 18.01 12.94 1.29
C THR A 111 16.91 11.93 1.02
N THR A 112 17.00 11.20 -0.09
CA THR A 112 16.02 10.21 -0.52
C THR A 112 16.57 8.81 -0.33
N ASP A 113 16.23 8.19 0.80
CA ASP A 113 16.74 6.87 1.20
C ASP A 113 15.64 5.93 1.69
N PHE A 114 15.96 4.63 1.71
CA PHE A 114 15.16 3.58 2.37
C PHE A 114 14.86 3.86 3.86
N LEU A 115 15.72 4.60 4.55
CA LEU A 115 15.54 4.94 5.96
C LEU A 115 14.29 5.81 6.19
N ASN A 116 14.02 6.75 5.27
CA ASN A 116 12.83 7.61 5.37
C ASN A 116 11.55 6.80 5.17
N THR A 117 11.55 5.87 4.21
CA THR A 117 10.45 4.92 3.98
C THR A 117 10.21 4.04 5.21
N THR A 118 11.29 3.49 5.78
CA THR A 118 11.21 2.63 6.97
C THR A 118 10.67 3.39 8.18
N LEU A 119 11.13 4.62 8.38
CA LEU A 119 10.65 5.49 9.45
C LEU A 119 9.18 5.86 9.26
N ALA A 120 8.79 6.28 8.04
CA ALA A 120 7.39 6.57 7.70
C ALA A 120 6.49 5.36 7.96
N GLY A 121 6.92 4.16 7.58
CA GLY A 121 6.18 2.92 7.79
C GLY A 121 6.06 2.53 9.26
N THR A 122 7.13 2.72 10.03
CA THR A 122 7.16 2.49 11.47
C THR A 122 6.21 3.45 12.20
N LEU A 123 6.26 4.74 11.87
CA LEU A 123 5.39 5.77 12.43
C LEU A 123 3.92 5.50 12.07
N MET A 124 3.63 5.16 10.81
CA MET A 124 2.28 4.87 10.36
C MET A 124 1.72 3.61 11.03
N ALA A 125 2.52 2.54 11.16
CA ALA A 125 2.12 1.32 11.87
C ALA A 125 1.90 1.57 13.36
N PHE A 126 2.73 2.42 13.98
CA PHE A 126 2.56 2.82 15.37
C PHE A 126 1.27 3.62 15.56
N ALA A 127 1.04 4.64 14.74
CA ALA A 127 -0.17 5.47 14.76
C ALA A 127 -1.44 4.66 14.52
N HIS A 128 -1.42 3.73 13.56
CA HIS A 128 -2.54 2.83 13.33
C HIS A 128 -2.79 1.89 14.51
N GLY A 129 -1.72 1.34 15.11
CA GLY A 129 -1.81 0.45 16.27
C GLY A 129 -2.32 1.13 17.54
N THR A 130 -1.99 2.41 17.76
CA THR A 130 -2.52 3.21 18.87
C THR A 130 -3.99 3.57 18.62
N SER A 131 -4.33 4.02 17.41
CA SER A 131 -5.71 4.33 17.02
C SER A 131 -6.67 3.13 17.20
N LYS A 132 -6.18 1.91 16.98
CA LYS A 132 -6.96 0.67 17.17
C LYS A 132 -6.90 0.07 18.57
N GLN A 133 -6.32 0.77 19.55
CA GLN A 133 -6.22 0.33 20.95
C GLN A 133 -5.68 -1.10 21.09
N MET A 134 -4.69 -1.47 20.26
CA MET A 134 -4.08 -2.79 20.31
C MET A 134 -3.28 -2.99 21.61
N SER A 135 -3.22 -4.24 22.09
CA SER A 135 -2.40 -4.61 23.24
C SER A 135 -0.91 -4.36 22.96
N ARG A 136 -0.09 -4.25 24.02
CA ARG A 136 1.34 -3.94 23.89
C ARG A 136 2.08 -4.91 22.96
N VAL A 137 1.82 -6.21 23.13
CA VAL A 137 2.45 -7.27 22.30
C VAL A 137 1.96 -7.23 20.85
N GLN A 138 0.65 -7.02 20.64
CA GLN A 138 0.08 -6.90 19.30
C GLN A 138 0.64 -5.70 18.56
N ARG A 139 0.76 -4.55 19.25
CA ARG A 139 1.33 -3.33 18.69
C ARG A 139 2.79 -3.52 18.31
N PHE A 140 3.60 -4.13 19.17
CA PHE A 140 5.00 -4.41 18.87
C PHE A 140 5.15 -5.28 17.62
N ASN A 141 4.38 -6.37 17.54
CA ASN A 141 4.37 -7.24 16.38
C ASN A 141 3.87 -6.53 15.10
N HIS A 142 2.88 -5.64 15.23
CA HIS A 142 2.36 -4.85 14.12
C HIS A 142 3.41 -3.88 13.59
N VAL A 143 4.09 -3.14 14.48
CA VAL A 143 5.16 -2.21 14.13
C VAL A 143 6.34 -2.95 13.53
N LYS A 144 6.77 -4.09 14.09
CA LYS A 144 7.85 -4.92 13.53
C LYS A 144 7.57 -5.36 12.09
N LYS A 145 6.35 -5.84 11.83
CA LYS A 145 5.92 -6.23 10.48
C LYS A 145 5.83 -5.01 9.54
N GLY A 146 5.29 -3.89 10.02
CA GLY A 146 5.22 -2.65 9.25
C GLY A 146 6.58 -2.11 8.87
N ALA A 147 7.52 -2.06 9.81
CA ALA A 147 8.90 -1.66 9.59
C ALA A 147 9.61 -2.57 8.59
N PHE A 148 9.43 -3.90 8.71
CA PHE A 148 10.02 -4.85 7.76
C PHE A 148 9.51 -4.65 6.33
N LEU A 149 8.19 -4.49 6.14
CA LEU A 149 7.61 -4.24 4.81
C LEU A 149 8.07 -2.90 4.23
N ALA A 150 8.14 -1.86 5.07
CA ALA A 150 8.62 -0.55 4.65
C ALA A 150 10.10 -0.54 4.27
N LEU A 151 10.92 -1.32 4.98
CA LEU A 151 12.32 -1.54 4.64
C LEU A 151 12.45 -2.21 3.26
N MET A 152 11.67 -3.26 3.00
CA MET A 152 11.68 -3.94 1.70
C MET A 152 11.27 -2.99 0.56
N LEU A 153 10.23 -2.17 0.80
CA LEU A 153 9.80 -1.16 -0.17
C LEU A 153 10.88 -0.11 -0.41
N GLY A 154 11.50 0.40 0.65
CA GLY A 154 12.55 1.42 0.57
C GLY A 154 13.77 0.93 -0.21
N ILE A 155 14.25 -0.30 0.07
CA ILE A 155 15.36 -0.91 -0.69
C ILE A 155 14.97 -1.07 -2.17
N GLY A 156 13.74 -1.49 -2.46
CA GLY A 156 13.24 -1.60 -3.83
C GLY A 156 13.20 -0.24 -4.55
N GLN A 157 12.78 0.82 -3.87
CA GLN A 157 12.77 2.18 -4.41
C GLN A 157 14.19 2.68 -4.69
N ASP A 158 15.11 2.49 -3.75
CA ASP A 158 16.51 2.89 -3.91
C ASP A 158 17.19 2.12 -5.04
N PHE A 159 16.89 0.84 -5.20
CA PHE A 159 17.36 0.04 -6.33
C PHE A 159 16.88 0.61 -7.67
N LEU A 160 15.61 1.00 -7.77
CA LEU A 160 15.05 1.63 -8.98
C LEU A 160 15.67 3.01 -9.26
N ILE A 161 16.02 3.78 -8.23
CA ILE A 161 16.77 5.05 -8.39
C ILE A 161 18.18 4.74 -8.91
N SER A 162 18.87 3.77 -8.31
CA SER A 162 20.23 3.39 -8.70
C SER A 162 20.31 2.82 -10.13
N ALA A 163 19.32 2.03 -10.55
CA ALA A 163 19.22 1.49 -11.90
C ALA A 163 19.06 2.57 -12.98
N ARG A 164 18.45 3.71 -12.62
CA ARG A 164 18.34 4.92 -13.47
C ARG A 164 19.57 5.82 -13.37
N GLY A 165 20.58 5.41 -12.60
CA GLY A 165 21.77 6.19 -12.31
C GLY A 165 21.56 7.31 -11.29
N GLY A 166 20.41 7.40 -10.60
CA GLY A 166 20.16 8.46 -9.60
C GLY A 166 21.14 8.46 -8.43
N ASP A 167 21.16 9.58 -7.71
CA ASP A 167 22.05 9.77 -6.57
C ASP A 167 21.48 9.08 -5.33
N VAL A 168 22.15 8.00 -4.92
CA VAL A 168 21.90 7.29 -3.66
C VAL A 168 23.22 7.29 -2.90
N TRP A 169 23.27 8.00 -1.77
CA TRP A 169 24.55 8.35 -1.13
C TRP A 169 25.41 7.13 -0.78
N TYR A 170 24.80 6.02 -0.35
CA TYR A 170 25.54 4.83 0.04
C TYR A 170 26.04 4.03 -1.16
N VAL A 171 25.29 4.02 -2.26
CA VAL A 171 25.75 3.41 -3.53
C VAL A 171 26.90 4.22 -4.10
N ASN A 172 26.81 5.55 -4.03
CA ASN A 172 27.87 6.43 -4.51
C ASN A 172 29.14 6.32 -3.66
N LYS A 173 29.01 6.21 -2.32
CA LYS A 173 30.14 5.89 -1.44
C LYS A 173 30.76 4.53 -1.76
N PHE A 174 29.94 3.52 -2.04
CA PHE A 174 30.42 2.18 -2.40
C PHE A 174 31.19 2.19 -3.72
N LYS A 175 30.65 2.82 -4.77
CA LYS A 175 31.33 3.00 -6.07
C LYS A 175 32.62 3.81 -5.95
N ALA A 176 32.64 4.84 -5.11
CA ALA A 176 33.85 5.64 -4.84
C ALA A 176 34.94 4.79 -4.17
N PHE A 177 34.56 4.01 -3.16
CA PHE A 177 35.48 3.08 -2.48
C PHE A 177 36.05 2.01 -3.42
N GLU A 178 35.25 1.46 -4.33
CA GLU A 178 35.74 0.52 -5.35
C GLU A 178 36.71 1.18 -6.34
N ARG A 179 36.44 2.43 -6.73
CA ARG A 179 37.32 3.21 -7.61
C ARG A 179 38.68 3.45 -6.95
N ASP A 180 38.70 3.86 -5.68
CA ASP A 180 39.93 4.11 -4.91
C ASP A 180 40.77 2.84 -4.74
N ARG A 181 40.12 1.67 -4.60
CA ARG A 181 40.80 0.37 -4.58
C ARG A 181 41.42 0.01 -5.94
N ALA A 182 40.77 0.35 -7.05
CA ALA A 182 41.24 0.01 -8.40
C ALA A 182 42.42 0.88 -8.87
N THR A 183 42.67 2.02 -8.21
CA THR A 183 43.79 2.93 -8.50
C THR A 183 45.07 2.63 -7.72
N ILE A 184 45.06 1.61 -6.85
CA ILE A 184 46.23 1.10 -6.10
C ILE A 184 46.70 -0.19 -6.75
#